data_AF-A0A3D2EYF4-F1
#
_entry.id   AF-A0A3D2EYF4-F1
#
_cell.length_a   1.000
_cell.length_b   1.000
_cell.length_c   1.000
_cell.angle_alpha   90.00
_cell.angle_beta   90.00
_cell.angle_gamma   90.00
#
_symmetry.space_group_name_H-M   'P 1'
#
loop_
_entity.id
_entity.type
_entity.pdbx_description
1 polymer ?
#
loop_
_entity_poly.entity_id
_entity_poly.type
_entity_poly.pdbx_seq_one_letter_code
_entity_poly.pdbx_strand_id
1 'polypeptide(L)'
;MVEQPLATVFGSVGVVYGLLVPIVLIMLFSFFLIASLVSSNANPSRVAQAIFCFVMMGIGILLMTVAALPTVTSVLAGTSYASATYVGLLIVFATGGCIFLWHDHWVHSLDSGSRLVPSLIFIYTVKVIGSLTGLLAGLSIVLTIILGGAEEGWWIMPVTLLLYGFVLYMSTRDEKAPVPPLFCGICKVPKFAKPRMPKVKPKLRVAAVAKKASKTKKRKGKSKKRK
;
A
#
# COMPACT_ATOMS: atom_id res chain seq x y z
N MET A 1 31.05 10.90 -24.62
CA MET A 1 30.88 12.21 -23.95
C MET A 1 30.14 11.93 -22.65
N VAL A 2 30.85 11.97 -21.53
CA VAL A 2 30.25 11.78 -20.19
C VAL A 2 29.79 13.16 -19.76
N GLU A 3 28.51 13.48 -19.97
CA GLU A 3 27.92 14.67 -19.38
C GLU A 3 28.05 14.55 -17.86
N GLN A 4 28.58 15.60 -17.22
CA GLN A 4 28.83 15.62 -15.79
C GLN A 4 27.51 15.41 -15.04
N PRO A 5 27.31 14.27 -14.35
CA PRO A 5 26.02 13.94 -13.72
C PRO A 5 25.62 14.97 -12.65
N LEU A 6 26.62 15.64 -12.05
CA LEU A 6 26.41 16.75 -11.13
C LEU A 6 25.80 17.98 -11.79
N ALA A 7 26.15 18.30 -13.03
CA ALA A 7 25.57 19.44 -13.75
C ALA A 7 24.10 19.21 -14.09
N THR A 8 23.69 17.96 -14.34
CA THR A 8 22.29 17.58 -14.57
C THR A 8 21.47 17.61 -13.27
N VAL A 9 22.06 17.20 -12.15
CA VAL A 9 21.42 17.21 -10.81
C VAL A 9 21.30 18.62 -10.23
N PHE A 10 22.28 19.50 -10.45
CA PHE A 10 22.25 20.90 -9.98
C PHE A 10 21.77 21.90 -11.04
N GLY A 11 21.48 21.44 -12.26
CA GLY A 11 20.85 22.27 -13.29
C GLY A 11 19.42 22.63 -12.90
N SER A 12 18.84 23.62 -13.57
CA SER A 12 17.46 24.09 -13.33
C SER A 12 16.43 22.96 -13.35
N VAL A 13 16.62 21.97 -14.22
CA VAL A 13 15.82 20.74 -14.29
C VAL A 13 15.99 19.90 -13.02
N GLY A 14 17.24 19.63 -12.62
CA GLY A 14 17.56 18.86 -11.42
C GLY A 14 17.12 19.51 -10.12
N VAL A 15 17.18 20.85 -10.00
CA VAL A 15 16.68 21.59 -8.84
C VAL A 15 15.16 21.57 -8.77
N VAL A 16 14.48 21.75 -9.92
CA VAL A 16 13.01 21.67 -9.97
C VAL A 16 12.55 20.28 -9.58
N TYR A 17 13.05 19.21 -10.19
CA TYR A 17 12.65 17.86 -9.81
C TYR A 17 13.16 17.46 -8.41
N GLY A 18 14.38 17.87 -8.05
CA GLY A 18 15.01 17.58 -6.76
C GLY A 18 14.29 18.21 -5.57
N LEU A 19 13.62 19.35 -5.76
CA LEU A 19 12.80 19.99 -4.73
C LEU A 19 11.31 19.63 -4.85
N LEU A 20 10.78 19.55 -6.07
CA LEU A 20 9.36 19.25 -6.31
C LEU A 20 9.01 17.82 -5.86
N VAL A 21 9.85 16.83 -6.17
CA VAL A 21 9.63 15.44 -5.79
C VAL A 21 9.48 15.25 -4.27
N PRO A 22 10.39 15.73 -3.40
CA PRO A 22 10.22 15.59 -1.96
C PRO A 22 9.04 16.39 -1.42
N ILE A 23 8.74 17.57 -1.97
CA ILE A 23 7.55 18.35 -1.57
C ILE A 23 6.27 17.58 -1.88
N VAL A 24 6.14 17.04 -3.10
CA VAL A 24 4.99 16.24 -3.51
C VAL A 24 4.88 14.98 -2.64
N LEU A 25 5.99 14.33 -2.32
CA LEU A 25 6.02 13.19 -1.39
C LEU A 25 5.51 13.55 0.00
N ILE A 26 5.99 14.66 0.58
CA ILE A 26 5.55 15.14 1.90
C ILE A 26 4.06 15.48 1.87
N MET A 27 3.58 16.12 0.80
CA MET A 27 2.17 16.46 0.61
C MET A 27 1.32 15.19 0.54
N LEU A 28 1.71 14.20 -0.27
CA LEU A 28 1.05 12.89 -0.36
C LEU A 28 1.01 12.16 0.99
N PHE A 29 2.13 12.16 1.71
CA PHE A 29 2.24 11.54 3.04
C PHE A 29 1.30 12.22 4.04
N SER A 30 1.19 13.55 3.97
CA SER A 30 0.28 14.34 4.80
C SER A 30 -1.17 14.03 4.48
N PHE A 31 -1.54 13.92 3.20
CA PHE A 31 -2.88 13.52 2.78
C PHE A 31 -3.25 12.12 3.28
N PHE A 32 -2.32 11.15 3.19
CA PHE A 32 -2.56 9.80 3.68
C PHE A 32 -2.69 9.74 5.20
N LEU A 33 -1.90 10.52 5.94
CA LEU A 33 -2.06 10.65 7.38
C LEU A 33 -3.43 11.22 7.74
N ILE A 34 -3.84 12.33 7.10
CA ILE A 34 -5.14 12.95 7.35
C ILE A 34 -6.28 11.96 7.05
N ALA A 35 -6.25 11.32 5.88
CA ALA A 35 -7.26 10.32 5.50
C ALA A 35 -7.34 9.15 6.49
N SER A 36 -6.21 8.72 7.05
CA SER A 36 -6.18 7.63 8.02
C SER A 36 -6.63 8.03 9.42
N LEU A 37 -6.37 9.27 9.85
CA LEU A 37 -6.79 9.78 11.17
C LEU A 37 -8.30 10.05 11.27
N VAL A 38 -8.97 10.25 10.13
CA VAL A 38 -10.44 10.38 10.07
C VAL A 38 -11.14 9.07 10.47
N SER A 39 -10.46 7.91 10.37
CA SER A 39 -10.97 6.64 10.88
C SER A 39 -10.70 6.50 12.40
N SER A 40 -11.74 6.78 13.17
CA SER A 40 -11.78 7.11 14.62
C SER A 40 -11.25 6.07 15.64
N ASN A 41 -10.24 5.24 15.37
CA ASN A 41 -9.71 4.32 16.41
C ASN A 41 -8.25 3.83 16.24
N ALA A 42 -7.48 4.38 15.30
CA ALA A 42 -6.10 3.93 15.08
C ALA A 42 -5.07 4.82 15.80
N ASN A 43 -4.06 4.19 16.42
CA ASN A 43 -2.93 4.92 17.01
C ASN A 43 -2.14 5.62 15.88
N PRO A 44 -1.98 6.96 15.91
CA PRO A 44 -1.37 7.73 14.82
C PRO A 44 0.06 7.29 14.51
N SER A 45 0.80 6.88 15.53
CA SER A 45 2.17 6.38 15.39
C SER A 45 2.25 5.07 14.60
N ARG A 46 1.31 4.14 14.82
CA ARG A 46 1.27 2.85 14.10
C ARG A 46 0.82 3.02 12.65
N VAL A 47 -0.09 3.96 12.42
CA VAL A 47 -0.51 4.37 11.08
C VAL A 47 0.67 4.96 10.30
N ALA A 48 1.42 5.90 10.89
CA ALA A 48 2.59 6.50 10.25
C ALA A 48 3.65 5.44 9.88
N GLN A 49 3.89 4.47 10.77
CA GLN A 49 4.78 3.35 10.51
C GLN A 49 4.30 2.47 9.35
N ALA A 50 2.98 2.20 9.27
CA ALA A 50 2.40 1.47 8.15
C ALA A 50 2.57 2.21 6.83
N ILE A 51 2.26 3.52 6.79
CA ILE A 51 2.43 4.36 5.59
C ILE A 51 3.90 4.32 5.14
N PHE A 52 4.85 4.50 6.05
CA PHE A 52 6.28 4.42 5.72
C PHE A 52 6.64 3.09 5.07
N CYS A 53 6.18 1.96 5.61
CA CYS A 53 6.48 0.66 5.02
C CYS A 53 5.86 0.49 3.62
N PHE A 54 4.62 0.96 3.40
CA PHE A 54 4.01 0.93 2.06
C PHE A 54 4.71 1.85 1.06
N VAL A 55 5.20 3.01 1.49
CA VAL A 55 6.01 3.90 0.64
C VAL A 55 7.31 3.21 0.25
N MET A 56 8.00 2.57 1.19
CA MET A 56 9.24 1.83 0.90
C MET A 56 9.00 0.62 0.00
N MET A 57 7.89 -0.11 0.16
CA MET A 57 7.49 -1.15 -0.79
C MET A 57 7.25 -0.58 -2.19
N GLY A 58 6.58 0.58 -2.28
CA GLY A 58 6.39 1.29 -3.54
C GLY A 58 7.71 1.67 -4.21
N ILE A 59 8.69 2.16 -3.44
CA ILE A 59 10.04 2.45 -3.94
C ILE A 59 10.72 1.17 -4.44
N GLY A 60 10.59 0.05 -3.72
CA GLY A 60 11.10 -1.25 -4.16
C GLY A 60 10.52 -1.67 -5.52
N ILE A 61 9.21 -1.55 -5.68
CA ILE A 61 8.53 -1.83 -6.96
C ILE A 61 9.01 -0.86 -8.05
N LEU A 62 9.14 0.43 -7.76
CA LEU A 62 9.66 1.40 -8.74
C LEU A 62 11.07 1.02 -9.21
N LEU A 63 11.98 0.65 -8.30
CA LEU A 63 13.33 0.20 -8.67
C LEU A 63 13.31 -1.06 -9.53
N MET A 64 12.46 -2.04 -9.18
CA MET A 64 12.27 -3.23 -9.99
C MET A 64 11.75 -2.89 -11.39
N THR A 65 10.83 -1.94 -11.52
CA THR A 65 10.25 -1.55 -12.82
C THR A 65 11.23 -0.77 -13.69
N VAL A 66 12.04 0.13 -13.10
CA VAL A 66 13.10 0.87 -13.79
C VAL A 66 14.17 -0.07 -14.34
N ALA A 67 14.42 -1.20 -13.67
CA ALA A 67 15.33 -2.22 -14.17
C ALA A 67 14.66 -3.18 -15.18
N ALA A 68 13.40 -3.56 -14.94
CA ALA A 68 12.69 -4.55 -15.76
C ALA A 68 12.25 -4.00 -17.12
N LEU A 69 11.76 -2.76 -17.21
CA LEU A 69 11.30 -2.18 -18.47
C LEU A 69 12.39 -2.15 -19.56
N PRO A 70 13.59 -1.57 -19.33
CA PRO A 70 14.64 -1.53 -20.35
C PRO A 70 15.12 -2.92 -20.75
N THR A 71 15.20 -3.86 -19.80
CA THR A 71 15.63 -5.24 -20.10
C THR A 71 14.63 -5.95 -21.00
N VAL A 72 13.33 -5.85 -20.71
CA VAL A 72 12.28 -6.42 -21.56
C VAL A 72 12.26 -5.76 -22.95
N THR A 73 12.41 -4.44 -23.03
CA THR A 73 12.47 -3.74 -24.33
C THR A 73 13.68 -4.14 -25.16
N SER A 74 14.85 -4.34 -24.54
CA SER A 74 16.06 -4.76 -25.23
C SER A 74 15.93 -6.16 -25.82
N VAL A 75 15.33 -7.09 -25.08
CA VAL A 75 15.06 -8.45 -25.56
C VAL A 75 14.09 -8.43 -26.74
N LEU A 76 13.02 -7.65 -26.67
CA LEU A 76 12.05 -7.52 -27.77
C LEU A 76 12.63 -6.81 -29.00
N ALA A 77 13.53 -5.85 -28.79
CA ALA A 77 14.23 -5.15 -29.87
C ALA A 77 15.37 -5.96 -30.49
N GLY A 78 15.74 -7.12 -29.92
CA GLY A 78 16.89 -7.89 -30.35
C GLY A 78 18.23 -7.15 -30.17
N THR A 79 18.26 -6.08 -29.37
CA THR A 79 19.45 -5.28 -29.13
C THR A 79 20.08 -5.70 -27.80
N SER A 80 21.32 -6.17 -27.83
CA SER A 80 22.04 -6.53 -26.60
C SER A 80 22.63 -5.29 -25.94
N TYR A 81 22.40 -5.10 -24.65
CA TYR A 81 23.19 -4.16 -23.87
C TYR A 81 24.61 -4.70 -23.64
N ALA A 82 25.52 -3.81 -23.24
CA ALA A 82 26.82 -4.22 -22.73
C ALA A 82 26.66 -5.06 -21.45
N SER A 83 27.54 -6.04 -21.23
CA SER A 83 27.49 -6.95 -20.08
C SER A 83 27.42 -6.22 -18.73
N ALA A 84 28.17 -5.12 -18.58
CA ALA A 84 28.15 -4.28 -17.38
C ALA A 84 26.77 -3.65 -17.11
N THR A 85 26.04 -3.26 -18.16
CA THR A 85 24.71 -2.66 -18.03
C THR A 85 23.69 -3.68 -17.55
N TYR A 86 23.72 -4.91 -18.06
CA TYR A 86 22.84 -5.99 -17.57
C TYR A 86 23.08 -6.30 -16.09
N VAL A 87 24.35 -6.40 -15.68
CA VAL A 87 24.70 -6.63 -14.27
C VAL A 87 24.22 -5.45 -13.41
N GLY A 88 24.38 -4.21 -13.86
CA GLY A 88 23.85 -3.04 -13.17
C GLY A 88 22.33 -3.09 -13.00
N LEU A 89 21.58 -3.38 -14.07
CA LEU A 89 20.13 -3.52 -14.03
C LEU A 89 19.69 -4.67 -13.10
N LEU A 90 20.40 -5.80 -13.12
CA LEU A 90 20.16 -6.92 -12.20
C LEU A 90 20.38 -6.53 -10.74
N ILE A 91 21.44 -5.79 -10.43
CA ILE A 91 21.72 -5.33 -9.06
C ILE A 91 20.62 -4.36 -8.60
N VAL A 92 20.20 -3.42 -9.45
CA VAL A 92 19.11 -2.49 -9.14
C VAL A 92 17.80 -3.25 -8.90
N PHE A 93 17.49 -4.23 -9.75
CA PHE A 93 16.33 -5.09 -9.60
C PHE A 93 16.36 -5.89 -8.29
N ALA A 94 17.49 -6.53 -7.99
CA ALA A 94 17.68 -7.31 -6.76
C ALA A 94 17.58 -6.42 -5.52
N THR A 95 18.15 -5.22 -5.55
CA THR A 95 18.07 -4.25 -4.46
C THR A 95 16.63 -3.81 -4.24
N GLY A 96 15.88 -3.50 -5.31
CA GLY A 96 14.45 -3.20 -5.25
C GLY A 96 13.64 -4.33 -4.63
N GLY A 97 13.91 -5.58 -5.04
CA GLY A 97 13.28 -6.78 -4.49
C GLY A 97 13.59 -7.01 -3.01
N CYS A 98 14.84 -6.82 -2.60
CA CYS A 98 15.23 -6.93 -1.18
C CYS A 98 14.53 -5.88 -0.32
N ILE A 99 14.46 -4.62 -0.77
CA ILE A 99 13.74 -3.55 -0.06
C ILE A 99 12.25 -3.89 0.06
N PHE A 100 11.65 -4.36 -1.03
CA PHE A 100 10.24 -4.78 -1.05
C PHE A 100 9.97 -5.91 -0.05
N LEU A 101 10.74 -7.01 -0.10
CA LEU A 101 10.56 -8.16 0.79
C LEU A 101 10.82 -7.81 2.26
N TRP A 102 11.81 -6.97 2.52
CA TRP A 102 12.12 -6.54 3.88
C TRP A 102 10.95 -5.79 4.50
N HIS A 103 10.37 -4.84 3.76
CA HIS A 103 9.23 -4.07 4.27
C HIS A 103 7.93 -4.87 4.28
N ASP A 104 7.73 -5.79 3.34
CA ASP A 104 6.57 -6.69 3.34
C ASP A 104 6.54 -7.54 4.63
N HIS A 105 7.68 -8.11 5.02
CA HIS A 105 7.80 -8.84 6.27
C HIS A 105 7.44 -7.96 7.48
N TRP A 106 7.89 -6.70 7.50
CA TRP A 106 7.58 -5.77 8.59
C TRP A 106 6.10 -5.40 8.67
N VAL A 107 5.40 -5.23 7.53
CA VAL A 107 3.96 -4.89 7.54
C VAL A 107 3.10 -5.98 8.15
N HIS A 108 3.50 -7.25 8.03
CA HIS A 108 2.78 -8.37 8.65
C HIS A 108 2.80 -8.32 10.18
N SER A 109 3.79 -7.64 10.79
CA SER A 109 3.87 -7.45 12.24
C SER A 109 2.97 -6.34 12.79
N LEU A 110 2.36 -5.53 11.91
CA LEU A 110 1.53 -4.38 12.30
C LEU A 110 0.06 -4.76 12.51
N ASP A 111 -0.62 -3.99 13.36
CA ASP A 111 -2.03 -4.20 13.68
C ASP A 111 -2.93 -4.08 12.43
N SER A 112 -3.90 -4.99 12.32
CA SER A 112 -4.79 -5.09 11.16
C SER A 112 -5.65 -3.83 10.95
N GLY A 113 -6.01 -3.11 12.02
CA GLY A 113 -6.78 -1.88 11.91
C GLY A 113 -5.97 -0.72 11.33
N SER A 114 -4.67 -0.67 11.64
CA SER A 114 -3.78 0.40 11.18
C SER A 114 -3.27 0.19 9.74
N ARG A 115 -3.24 -1.06 9.25
CA ARG A 115 -2.76 -1.38 7.89
C ARG A 115 -3.83 -1.24 6.80
N LEU A 116 -5.11 -1.27 7.17
CA LEU A 116 -6.22 -1.28 6.20
C LEU A 116 -6.19 -0.07 5.28
N VAL A 117 -6.16 1.14 5.85
CA VAL A 117 -6.24 2.38 5.05
C VAL A 117 -5.02 2.52 4.12
N PRO A 118 -3.77 2.39 4.59
CA PRO A 118 -2.60 2.48 3.71
C PRO A 118 -2.55 1.37 2.64
N SER A 119 -2.98 0.15 2.98
CA SER A 119 -3.03 -0.97 2.04
C SER A 119 -4.03 -0.72 0.92
N LEU A 120 -5.24 -0.24 1.25
CA LEU A 120 -6.25 0.09 0.24
C LEU A 120 -5.73 1.18 -0.70
N ILE A 121 -5.21 2.26 -0.13
CA ILE A 121 -4.62 3.37 -0.89
C ILE A 121 -3.58 2.84 -1.86
N PHE A 122 -2.63 2.03 -1.37
CA PHE A 122 -1.57 1.46 -2.19
C PHE A 122 -2.11 0.63 -3.36
N ILE A 123 -3.05 -0.29 -3.11
CA ILE A 123 -3.67 -1.12 -4.16
C ILE A 123 -4.40 -0.24 -5.18
N TYR A 124 -5.16 0.76 -4.74
CA TYR A 124 -5.85 1.67 -5.64
C TYR A 124 -4.88 2.53 -6.46
N THR A 125 -3.78 3.00 -5.87
CA THR A 125 -2.74 3.72 -6.60
C THR A 125 -2.14 2.85 -7.71
N VAL A 126 -1.75 1.62 -7.40
CA VAL A 126 -1.22 0.68 -8.41
C VAL A 126 -2.26 0.38 -9.49
N LYS A 127 -3.53 0.25 -9.12
CA LYS A 127 -4.63 0.00 -10.07
C LYS A 127 -4.86 1.17 -11.01
N VAL A 128 -4.85 2.40 -10.49
CA VAL A 128 -4.98 3.63 -11.28
C VAL A 128 -3.79 3.77 -12.22
N ILE A 129 -2.56 3.55 -11.75
CA ILE A 129 -1.36 3.59 -12.59
C ILE A 129 -1.45 2.54 -13.70
N GLY A 130 -1.75 1.28 -13.37
CA GLY A 130 -1.88 0.20 -14.36
C GLY A 130 -2.95 0.49 -15.41
N SER A 131 -4.12 1.00 -15.00
CA SER A 131 -5.20 1.39 -15.91
C SER A 131 -4.81 2.57 -16.79
N LEU A 132 -4.13 3.58 -16.22
CA LEU A 132 -3.68 4.76 -16.95
C LEU A 132 -2.62 4.38 -17.99
N THR A 133 -1.61 3.60 -17.59
CA THR A 133 -0.57 3.11 -18.49
C THR A 133 -1.16 2.26 -19.61
N GLY A 134 -2.09 1.35 -19.30
CA GLY A 134 -2.78 0.56 -20.32
C GLY A 134 -3.58 1.41 -21.31
N LEU A 135 -4.28 2.44 -20.81
CA LEU A 135 -5.03 3.38 -21.65
C LEU A 135 -4.10 4.20 -22.55
N LEU A 136 -3.01 4.76 -22.00
CA LEU A 136 -2.02 5.51 -22.77
C LEU A 136 -1.36 4.64 -23.84
N ALA A 137 -0.99 3.40 -23.51
CA ALA A 137 -0.40 2.47 -24.46
C ALA A 137 -1.39 2.09 -25.58
N GLY A 138 -2.64 1.81 -25.24
CA GLY A 138 -3.70 1.54 -26.22
C GLY A 138 -3.95 2.73 -27.14
N LEU A 139 -4.02 3.94 -26.56
CA LEU A 139 -4.20 5.17 -27.33
C LEU A 139 -3.00 5.42 -28.27
N SER A 140 -1.78 5.16 -27.80
CA SER A 140 -0.57 5.26 -28.62
C SER A 140 -0.63 4.34 -29.84
N ILE A 141 -1.05 3.08 -29.68
CA ILE A 141 -1.18 2.12 -30.79
C ILE A 141 -2.22 2.62 -31.81
N VAL A 142 -3.39 3.05 -31.32
CA VAL A 142 -4.47 3.55 -32.16
C VAL A 142 -4.01 4.78 -32.95
N LEU A 143 -3.33 5.74 -32.32
CA LEU A 143 -2.80 6.92 -33.02
C LEU A 143 -1.78 6.54 -34.10
N THR A 144 -0.84 5.64 -33.81
CA THR A 144 0.16 5.24 -34.81
C THR A 144 -0.47 4.56 -36.02
N ILE A 145 -1.50 3.73 -35.82
CA ILE A 145 -2.25 3.10 -36.91
C ILE A 145 -2.97 4.16 -37.77
N ILE A 146 -3.60 5.16 -37.14
CA ILE A 146 -4.34 6.22 -37.86
C ILE A 146 -3.40 7.13 -38.65
N LEU A 147 -2.24 7.50 -38.07
CA LEU A 147 -1.29 8.40 -38.70
C LEU A 147 -0.41 7.70 -39.76
N GLY A 148 -0.39 6.37 -39.80
CA GLY A 148 0.39 5.60 -40.77
C GLY A 148 1.91 5.69 -40.60
N GLY A 149 2.39 6.21 -39.46
CA GLY A 149 3.82 6.43 -39.16
C GLY A 149 4.53 5.23 -38.54
N ALA A 150 4.39 4.05 -39.16
CA ALA A 150 4.94 2.81 -38.62
C ALA A 150 6.41 2.60 -39.08
N GLU A 151 7.39 3.06 -38.28
CA GLU A 151 8.81 2.73 -38.47
C GLU A 151 9.17 1.36 -37.85
N GLU A 152 10.16 0.63 -38.39
CA GLU A 152 10.54 -0.68 -37.83
C GLU A 152 10.79 -0.62 -36.31
N GLY A 153 10.10 -1.48 -35.55
CA GLY A 153 10.20 -1.53 -34.08
C GLY A 153 9.31 -0.54 -33.31
N TRP A 154 8.50 0.28 -33.98
CA TRP A 154 7.58 1.24 -33.34
C TRP A 154 6.66 0.61 -32.28
N TRP A 155 6.27 -0.65 -32.49
CA TRP A 155 5.31 -1.37 -31.65
C TRP A 155 5.90 -1.87 -30.33
N ILE A 156 7.23 -1.97 -30.21
CA ILE A 156 7.89 -2.58 -29.05
C ILE A 156 7.60 -1.81 -27.77
N MET A 157 7.72 -0.48 -27.82
CA MET A 157 7.48 0.39 -26.66
C MET A 157 6.00 0.39 -26.19
N PRO A 158 4.99 0.58 -27.06
CA PRO A 158 3.61 0.50 -26.61
C PRO A 158 3.20 -0.91 -26.18
N VAL A 159 3.69 -1.97 -26.81
CA VAL A 159 3.39 -3.35 -26.39
C VAL A 159 3.99 -3.67 -25.03
N THR A 160 5.23 -3.26 -24.76
CA THR A 160 5.84 -3.45 -23.42
C THR A 160 5.08 -2.67 -22.33
N LEU A 161 4.68 -1.43 -22.62
CA LEU A 161 3.87 -0.63 -21.70
C LEU A 161 2.48 -1.24 -21.47
N LEU A 162 1.86 -1.79 -22.52
CA LEU A 162 0.57 -2.46 -22.42
C LEU A 162 0.67 -3.74 -21.59
N LEU A 163 1.69 -4.56 -21.81
CA LEU A 163 1.96 -5.75 -21.01
C LEU A 163 2.22 -5.38 -19.54
N TYR A 164 3.02 -4.33 -19.30
CA TYR A 164 3.28 -3.83 -17.96
C TYR A 164 2.00 -3.35 -17.26
N GLY A 165 1.19 -2.53 -17.92
CA GLY A 165 -0.10 -2.08 -17.40
C GLY A 165 -1.05 -3.25 -17.11
N PHE A 166 -1.05 -4.28 -17.96
CA PHE A 166 -1.82 -5.50 -17.75
C PHE A 166 -1.34 -6.30 -16.53
N VAL A 167 -0.04 -6.45 -16.33
CA VAL A 167 0.54 -7.10 -15.14
C VAL A 167 0.15 -6.35 -13.87
N LEU A 168 0.24 -5.01 -13.87
CA LEU A 168 -0.20 -4.19 -12.74
C LEU A 168 -1.71 -4.34 -12.46
N TYR A 169 -2.53 -4.35 -13.51
CA TYR A 169 -3.97 -4.54 -13.39
C TYR A 169 -4.31 -5.93 -12.83
N MET A 170 -3.64 -6.97 -13.30
CA MET A 170 -3.80 -8.34 -12.79
C MET A 170 -3.38 -8.45 -11.33
N SER A 171 -2.28 -7.79 -10.95
CA SER A 171 -1.77 -7.78 -9.57
C SER A 171 -2.71 -7.08 -8.59
N THR A 172 -3.64 -6.26 -9.08
CA THR A 172 -4.63 -5.51 -8.28
C THR A 172 -6.05 -6.08 -8.38
N ARG A 173 -6.20 -7.30 -8.92
CA ARG A 173 -7.47 -8.02 -8.90
C ARG A 173 -7.76 -8.50 -7.48
N ASP A 174 -8.67 -7.79 -6.82
CA ASP A 174 -9.32 -8.26 -5.61
C ASP A 174 -10.22 -9.47 -5.97
N GLU A 175 -9.86 -10.68 -5.51
CA GLU A 175 -10.71 -11.88 -5.63
C GLU A 175 -12.08 -11.71 -4.93
N LYS A 176 -12.28 -10.62 -4.19
CA LYS A 176 -13.51 -10.31 -3.44
C LYS A 176 -14.27 -9.09 -3.94
N ALA A 177 -13.98 -8.56 -5.12
CA ALA A 177 -14.88 -7.61 -5.75
C ALA A 177 -16.15 -8.37 -6.21
N PRO A 178 -17.35 -8.07 -5.67
CA PRO A 178 -18.58 -8.54 -6.28
C PRO A 178 -18.61 -7.92 -7.67
N VAL A 179 -18.42 -8.75 -8.70
CA VAL A 179 -18.65 -8.36 -10.09
C VAL A 179 -19.97 -7.58 -10.18
N PRO A 180 -19.99 -6.37 -10.77
CA PRO A 180 -21.25 -5.69 -11.02
C PRO A 180 -22.13 -6.61 -11.87
N PRO A 181 -23.33 -6.99 -11.41
CA PRO A 181 -24.12 -8.03 -12.02
C PRO A 181 -24.88 -7.44 -13.20
N LEU A 182 -24.21 -7.22 -14.33
CA LEU A 182 -24.93 -7.13 -15.61
C LEU A 182 -25.31 -8.52 -16.14
N PHE A 183 -24.86 -9.60 -15.48
CA PHE A 183 -25.09 -10.99 -15.90
C PHE A 183 -25.44 -11.95 -14.75
N CYS A 184 -26.15 -11.49 -13.73
CA CYS A 184 -26.71 -12.40 -12.72
C CYS A 184 -28.10 -11.94 -12.28
N GLY A 185 -29.09 -12.25 -13.10
CA GLY A 185 -30.46 -12.35 -12.63
C GLY A 185 -30.49 -13.41 -11.53
N ILE A 186 -30.95 -13.02 -10.34
CA ILE A 186 -31.20 -13.88 -9.17
C ILE A 186 -29.91 -14.32 -8.45
N CYS A 187 -29.45 -13.54 -7.47
CA CYS A 187 -29.00 -14.10 -6.17
C CYS A 187 -28.72 -13.02 -5.10
N LYS A 188 -29.60 -13.03 -4.09
CA LYS A 188 -29.38 -12.77 -2.65
C LYS A 188 -28.32 -11.73 -2.23
N VAL A 189 -28.83 -10.60 -1.74
CA VAL A 189 -28.15 -9.61 -0.90
C VAL A 189 -27.38 -10.30 0.23
N PRO A 190 -26.06 -10.08 0.41
CA PRO A 190 -25.38 -10.52 1.61
C PRO A 190 -25.90 -9.67 2.77
N LYS A 191 -26.56 -10.33 3.74
CA LYS A 191 -26.89 -9.72 5.03
C LYS A 191 -25.59 -9.25 5.67
N PHE A 192 -25.41 -7.94 5.78
CA PHE A 192 -24.44 -7.34 6.70
C PHE A 192 -24.67 -7.97 8.07
N ALA A 193 -23.76 -8.83 8.50
CA ALA A 193 -23.74 -9.34 9.85
C ALA A 193 -23.54 -8.15 10.77
N LYS A 194 -24.60 -7.80 11.53
CA LYS A 194 -24.52 -6.83 12.62
C LYS A 194 -23.28 -7.15 13.46
N PRO A 195 -22.42 -6.17 13.78
CA PRO A 195 -21.35 -6.40 14.73
C PRO A 195 -21.97 -6.88 16.04
N ARG A 196 -21.64 -8.11 16.45
CA ARG A 196 -21.91 -8.57 17.83
C ARG A 196 -21.09 -7.67 18.73
N MET A 197 -21.72 -6.64 19.29
CA MET A 197 -21.11 -5.93 20.41
C MET A 197 -20.77 -6.96 21.49
N PRO A 198 -19.56 -6.92 22.06
CA PRO A 198 -19.31 -7.65 23.30
C PRO A 198 -20.35 -7.16 24.31
N LYS A 199 -21.15 -8.08 24.85
CA LYS A 199 -22.04 -7.79 25.98
C LYS A 199 -21.16 -7.24 27.10
N VAL A 200 -21.12 -5.91 27.24
CA VAL A 200 -20.64 -5.26 28.45
C VAL A 200 -21.58 -5.74 29.53
N LYS A 201 -21.15 -6.74 30.31
CA LYS A 201 -21.83 -7.09 31.55
C LYS A 201 -21.80 -5.80 32.38
N PRO A 202 -22.94 -5.20 32.75
CA PRO A 202 -22.93 -4.16 33.76
C PRO A 202 -22.37 -4.84 35.03
N LYS A 203 -21.13 -4.50 35.41
CA LYS A 203 -20.64 -4.79 36.76
C LYS A 203 -21.43 -3.88 37.68
N LEU A 204 -22.62 -4.38 38.01
CA LEU A 204 -23.46 -3.87 39.07
C LEU A 204 -22.63 -3.89 40.35
N ARG A 205 -22.36 -2.69 40.84
CA ARG A 205 -22.36 -2.29 42.24
C ARG A 205 -21.52 -3.10 43.25
N VAL A 206 -20.59 -2.37 43.86
CA VAL A 206 -20.64 -2.10 45.31
C VAL A 206 -21.03 -3.31 46.17
N ALA A 207 -20.10 -4.24 46.35
CA ALA A 207 -20.20 -5.30 47.37
C ALA A 207 -18.91 -5.45 48.21
N ALA A 208 -18.07 -4.41 48.25
CA ALA A 208 -16.84 -4.41 49.04
C ALA A 208 -16.91 -3.56 50.33
N VAL A 209 -17.97 -2.78 50.55
CA VAL A 209 -18.10 -1.93 51.77
C VAL A 209 -19.00 -2.54 52.85
N ALA A 210 -19.87 -3.51 52.52
CA ALA A 210 -20.77 -4.11 53.52
C ALA A 210 -20.15 -5.25 54.35
N LYS A 211 -18.93 -5.72 54.04
CA LYS A 211 -18.25 -6.80 54.80
C LYS A 211 -17.38 -6.32 55.98
N LYS A 212 -17.24 -5.01 56.20
CA LYS A 212 -16.57 -4.48 57.41
C LYS A 212 -17.50 -4.13 58.57
N ALA A 213 -18.83 -4.16 58.39
CA ALA A 213 -19.78 -3.84 59.45
C ALA A 213 -20.26 -5.05 60.29
N SER A 214 -20.03 -6.30 59.87
CA SER A 214 -20.48 -7.48 60.63
C SER A 214 -19.44 -8.12 61.57
N LYS A 215 -18.18 -7.63 61.56
CA LYS A 215 -17.14 -8.09 62.51
C LYS A 215 -17.15 -7.35 63.85
N THR A 216 -17.93 -6.28 64.01
CA THR A 216 -17.98 -5.49 65.26
C THR A 216 -19.12 -5.89 66.20
N LYS A 217 -20.06 -6.75 65.77
CA LYS A 217 -21.23 -7.13 66.58
C LYS A 217 -21.19 -8.53 67.21
N LYS A 218 -20.07 -9.25 67.11
CA LYS A 218 -19.88 -10.58 67.75
C LYS A 218 -18.81 -10.60 68.86
N ARG A 219 -18.51 -9.44 69.45
CA ARG A 219 -17.56 -9.29 70.59
C ARG A 219 -18.13 -8.57 71.82
N LYS A 220 -19.45 -8.36 71.88
CA LYS A 220 -20.16 -7.90 73.09
C LYS A 220 -21.27 -8.89 73.42
N GLY A 221 -20.94 -9.93 74.16
CA GLY A 221 -21.93 -10.94 74.57
C GLY A 221 -21.33 -12.25 75.07
N LYS A 222 -20.25 -12.20 75.85
CA LYS A 222 -19.77 -13.33 76.67
C LYS A 222 -18.70 -12.85 77.66
N SER A 223 -19.12 -12.08 78.66
CA SER A 223 -18.46 -12.05 79.98
C SER A 223 -19.33 -11.27 80.97
N LYS A 224 -20.43 -11.89 81.43
CA LYS A 224 -21.10 -11.52 82.69
C LYS A 224 -22.08 -12.63 83.10
N LYS A 225 -21.59 -13.61 83.87
CA LYS A 225 -22.30 -14.33 84.95
C LYS A 225 -21.64 -15.68 85.25
N ARG A 226 -20.97 -15.74 86.40
CA ARG A 226 -20.96 -16.77 87.47
C ARG A 226 -19.76 -16.40 88.34
N LYS A 227 -19.99 -15.81 89.53
CA LYS A 227 -20.27 -16.51 90.79
C LYS A 227 -19.25 -17.60 91.02
#